data_AF-G0R2H2-F1
#
_entry.id   AF-G0R2H2-F1
#
_cell.length_a   1.000
_cell.length_b   1.000
_cell.length_c   1.000
_cell.angle_alpha   90.00
_cell.angle_beta   90.00
_cell.angle_gamma   90.00
#
_symmetry.space_group_name_H-M   'P 1'
#
loop_
_entity.id
_entity.type
_entity.pdbx_description
1 polymer ?
#
loop_
_entity_poly.entity_id
_entity_poly.type
_entity_poly.pdbx_seq_one_letter_code
_entity_poly.pdbx_strand_id
1 'polypeptide(L)'
;MVDRQHRPGAKTGSGGPASSQDANIEHRERLRKLALETIDIKKDPYFMTNHLVIKIGRPGYKILKSIDPLSGIMSAYEQKVETPDKQYQYVVFAAEPYENIAFKIPNIEIDQAEGRFYSEWNRDKHIFTLHLTFVTERVYNRQQGPMQKIQQNQYK
;
A
#
# COMPACT_ATOMS: atom_id res chain seq x y z
N MET A 1 12.29 77.57 -10.37
CA MET A 1 13.14 76.87 -11.36
C MET A 1 14.04 75.93 -10.56
N VAL A 2 13.98 74.61 -10.64
CA VAL A 2 13.68 73.70 -11.76
C VAL A 2 12.97 72.45 -11.23
N ASP A 3 11.89 72.10 -11.92
CA ASP A 3 11.15 70.84 -11.86
C ASP A 3 12.05 69.64 -12.23
N ARG A 4 11.95 68.54 -11.48
CA ARG A 4 12.67 67.28 -11.73
C ARG A 4 11.72 66.08 -11.87
N GLN A 5 10.47 66.34 -12.24
CA GLN A 5 9.62 65.31 -12.82
C GLN A 5 10.17 64.93 -14.20
N HIS A 6 10.24 63.62 -14.46
CA HIS A 6 10.73 62.94 -15.67
C HIS A 6 12.20 62.47 -15.69
N ARG A 7 12.42 61.29 -15.08
CA ARG A 7 13.38 60.32 -15.63
C ARG A 7 12.75 58.91 -15.66
N PRO A 8 12.56 58.28 -16.83
CA PRO A 8 11.98 56.95 -16.98
C PRO A 8 13.05 55.85 -16.87
N GLY A 9 12.74 54.76 -16.16
CA GLY A 9 13.56 53.53 -16.02
C GLY A 9 14.66 53.65 -14.97
N ALA A 10 14.84 52.76 -13.98
CA ALA A 10 14.45 51.37 -13.85
C ALA A 10 13.97 51.05 -12.42
N LYS A 11 12.90 50.25 -12.34
CA LYS A 11 12.51 49.52 -11.13
C LYS A 11 13.50 48.36 -10.98
N THR A 12 14.52 48.51 -10.15
CA THR A 12 15.37 47.40 -9.73
C THR A 12 15.18 47.24 -8.23
N GLY A 13 14.61 46.10 -7.84
CA GLY A 13 14.35 45.73 -6.46
C GLY A 13 15.59 45.87 -5.60
N SER A 14 15.45 46.61 -4.50
CA SER A 14 16.46 46.87 -3.48
C SER A 14 16.74 45.65 -2.58
N GLY A 15 16.64 44.44 -3.13
CA GLY A 15 16.98 43.20 -2.43
C GLY A 15 18.42 42.84 -2.74
N GLY A 16 19.35 43.24 -1.88
CA GLY A 16 20.71 42.69 -1.91
C GLY A 16 20.66 41.16 -1.81
N PRO A 17 21.69 40.44 -2.30
CA PRO A 17 21.73 38.99 -2.18
C PRO A 17 21.53 38.60 -0.71
N ALA A 18 20.57 37.70 -0.46
CA ALA A 18 20.17 37.33 0.89
C ALA A 18 21.39 37.05 1.77
N SER A 19 21.44 37.67 2.95
CA SER A 19 22.57 37.49 3.84
C SER A 19 22.66 36.02 4.25
N SER A 20 23.86 35.50 4.50
CA SER A 20 24.03 34.12 4.96
C SER A 20 23.25 33.83 6.25
N GLN A 21 22.90 34.87 7.02
CA GLN A 21 22.05 34.77 8.20
C GLN A 21 20.58 34.54 7.84
N ASP A 22 20.04 35.27 6.86
CA ASP A 22 18.67 35.10 6.37
C ASP A 22 18.47 33.71 5.75
N ALA A 23 19.43 33.23 4.97
CA ALA A 23 19.39 31.89 4.38
C ALA A 23 19.39 30.78 5.45
N ASN A 24 20.13 30.97 6.54
CA ASN A 24 20.16 30.01 7.65
C ASN A 24 18.86 30.02 8.46
N ILE A 25 18.24 31.19 8.64
CA ILE A 25 16.94 31.32 9.30
C ILE A 25 15.85 30.62 8.46
N GLU A 26 15.83 30.88 7.16
CA GLU A 26 14.89 30.25 6.22
C GLU A 26 15.08 28.73 6.16
N HIS A 27 16.33 28.26 6.14
CA HIS A 27 16.64 26.83 6.17
C HIS A 27 16.14 26.17 7.47
N ARG A 28 16.29 26.85 8.61
CA ARG A 28 15.88 26.33 9.92
C ARG A 28 14.36 26.32 10.08
N GLU A 29 13.65 27.33 9.56
CA GLU A 29 12.19 27.34 9.54
C GLU A 29 11.62 26.28 8.61
N ARG A 30 12.23 26.09 7.43
CA ARG A 30 11.85 25.04 6.48
C ARG A 30 12.06 23.65 7.07
N LEU A 31 13.19 23.40 7.73
CA LEU A 31 13.46 22.13 8.41
C LEU A 31 12.49 21.88 9.56
N ARG A 32 12.16 22.90 10.36
CA ARG A 32 11.12 22.79 11.40
C ARG A 32 9.75 22.47 10.82
N LYS A 33 9.39 23.12 9.70
CA LYS A 33 8.12 22.88 9.01
C LYS A 33 8.03 21.45 8.47
N LEU A 34 9.11 20.94 7.89
CA LEU A 34 9.23 19.54 7.44
C LEU A 34 9.20 18.54 8.61
N ALA A 35 9.81 18.88 9.74
CA ALA A 35 9.82 18.01 10.93
C ALA A 35 8.48 17.99 11.68
N LEU A 36 7.71 19.09 11.63
CA LEU A 36 6.36 19.21 12.18
C LEU A 36 5.28 18.60 11.25
N GLU A 37 5.59 18.43 9.97
CA GLU A 37 4.83 17.60 9.05
C GLU A 37 5.02 16.13 9.47
N THR A 38 4.30 15.73 10.52
CA THR A 38 4.39 14.42 11.15
C THR A 38 4.46 13.34 10.09
N ILE A 39 5.61 12.69 10.00
CA ILE A 39 5.79 11.49 9.18
C ILE A 39 4.90 10.43 9.83
N ASP A 40 3.67 10.33 9.32
CA ASP A 40 2.68 9.38 9.78
C ASP A 40 3.13 7.99 9.31
N ILE A 41 3.75 7.24 10.23
CA ILE A 41 4.35 5.92 9.97
C ILE A 41 3.30 4.95 9.40
N LYS A 42 2.01 5.14 9.72
CA LYS A 42 0.89 4.35 9.15
C LYS A 42 0.58 4.70 7.69
N LYS A 43 1.01 5.88 7.24
CA LYS A 43 0.81 6.40 5.89
C LYS A 43 2.04 6.20 5.00
N ASP A 44 3.14 5.72 5.55
CA ASP A 44 4.36 5.47 4.78
C ASP A 44 4.17 4.24 3.86
N PRO A 45 4.18 4.41 2.52
CA PRO A 45 4.02 3.32 1.56
C PRO A 45 5.07 2.21 1.69
N TYR A 46 6.22 2.50 2.29
CA TYR A 46 7.33 1.58 2.42
C TYR A 46 7.34 0.82 3.76
N PHE A 47 6.51 1.22 4.74
CA PHE A 47 6.49 0.62 6.08
C PHE A 47 5.31 -0.34 6.32
N MET A 48 4.34 -0.44 5.39
CA MET A 48 3.25 -1.41 5.47
C MET A 48 3.49 -2.61 4.55
N THR A 49 3.74 -3.76 5.16
CA THR A 49 3.81 -5.06 4.47
C THR A 49 2.41 -5.50 4.06
N ASN A 50 1.85 -4.86 3.03
CA ASN A 50 0.54 -5.23 2.46
C ASN A 50 0.58 -6.59 1.76
N HIS A 51 1.74 -7.25 1.73
CA HIS A 51 1.95 -8.55 1.10
C HIS A 51 2.14 -9.61 2.17
N LEU A 52 1.36 -10.69 2.07
CA LEU A 52 1.55 -11.90 2.84
C LEU A 52 2.01 -12.99 1.88
N VAL A 53 3.10 -13.66 2.24
CA VAL A 53 3.64 -14.79 1.47
C VAL A 53 3.65 -16.00 2.38
N ILE A 54 2.89 -17.03 2.01
CA ILE A 54 2.80 -18.27 2.75
C ILE A 54 3.51 -19.35 1.96
N LYS A 55 4.52 -19.97 2.56
CA LYS A 55 5.27 -21.08 1.97
C LYS A 55 5.00 -22.34 2.77
N ILE A 56 4.52 -23.37 2.10
CA ILE A 56 4.33 -24.69 2.69
C ILE A 56 5.19 -25.69 1.93
N GLY A 57 5.90 -26.53 2.68
CA GLY A 57 6.72 -27.60 2.13
C GLY A 57 7.23 -28.45 3.28
N ARG A 58 7.28 -29.77 3.09
CA ARG A 58 7.88 -30.68 4.05
C ARG A 58 9.10 -31.34 3.41
N PRO A 59 10.33 -31.03 3.85
CA PRO A 59 11.51 -31.68 3.31
C PRO A 59 11.42 -33.19 3.58
N GLY A 60 11.66 -34.01 2.55
CA GLY A 60 11.70 -35.47 2.66
C GLY A 60 10.37 -36.21 2.52
N TYR A 61 9.24 -35.50 2.37
CA TYR A 61 7.95 -36.15 2.09
C TYR A 61 7.52 -35.88 0.64
N LYS A 62 7.17 -36.95 -0.08
CA LYS A 62 6.62 -36.86 -1.44
C LYS A 62 5.10 -36.69 -1.36
N ILE A 63 4.57 -35.71 -2.08
CA ILE A 63 3.13 -35.65 -2.38
C ILE A 63 2.83 -36.89 -3.23
N LEU A 64 2.01 -37.80 -2.72
CA LEU A 64 1.84 -39.15 -3.28
C LEU A 64 0.92 -39.21 -4.50
N LYS A 65 0.58 -38.09 -5.11
CA LYS A 65 -0.26 -38.06 -6.31
C LYS A 65 0.23 -37.05 -7.32
N SER A 66 -0.07 -37.35 -8.59
CA SER A 66 0.03 -36.45 -9.74
C SER A 66 -1.01 -35.31 -9.68
N ILE A 67 -1.32 -34.80 -8.48
CA ILE A 67 -2.28 -33.72 -8.24
C ILE A 67 -1.49 -32.61 -7.54
N ASP A 68 -1.40 -31.47 -8.20
CA ASP A 68 -0.72 -30.31 -7.62
C ASP A 68 -1.53 -29.76 -6.43
N PRO A 69 -0.87 -29.23 -5.40
CA PRO A 69 -1.54 -28.61 -4.25
C PRO A 69 -2.39 -27.41 -4.69
N LEU A 70 -3.51 -27.21 -4.00
CA LEU A 70 -4.47 -26.15 -4.25
C LEU A 70 -4.56 -25.22 -3.04
N SER A 71 -4.81 -23.94 -3.31
CA SER A 71 -5.10 -22.94 -2.28
C SER A 71 -6.40 -22.22 -2.57
N GLY A 72 -7.14 -21.88 -1.52
CA GLY A 72 -8.37 -21.10 -1.61
C GLY A 72 -8.55 -20.18 -0.41
N ILE A 73 -9.45 -19.21 -0.54
CA ILE A 73 -9.91 -18.38 0.57
C ILE A 73 -11.25 -18.93 1.06
N MET A 74 -11.40 -19.03 2.37
CA MET A 74 -12.56 -19.58 3.05
C MET A 74 -13.06 -18.57 4.10
N SER A 75 -14.38 -18.39 4.17
CA SER A 75 -14.99 -17.52 5.18
C SER A 75 -14.93 -18.14 6.58
N ALA A 76 -14.90 -17.32 7.63
CA ALA A 76 -14.92 -17.81 9.01
C ALA A 76 -16.18 -18.61 9.40
N TYR A 77 -17.26 -18.51 8.62
CA TYR A 77 -18.49 -19.29 8.82
C TYR A 77 -18.45 -20.68 8.18
N GLU A 78 -17.53 -20.93 7.24
CA GLU A 78 -17.41 -22.21 6.54
C GLU A 78 -16.58 -23.23 7.32
N GLN A 79 -15.65 -22.75 8.15
CA GLN A 79 -14.88 -23.60 9.06
C GLN A 79 -15.74 -24.08 10.25
N LYS A 80 -15.42 -25.25 10.80
CA LYS A 80 -16.19 -25.92 11.88
C LYS A 80 -15.39 -26.17 13.16
N VAL A 81 -14.19 -25.58 13.27
CA VAL A 81 -13.23 -25.86 14.35
C VAL A 81 -13.37 -24.83 15.47
N GLU A 82 -13.41 -23.55 15.13
CA GLU A 82 -13.50 -22.43 16.07
C GLU A 82 -14.87 -21.74 15.96
N THR A 83 -15.20 -20.89 16.93
CA THR A 83 -16.36 -20.01 16.81
C THR A 83 -16.14 -19.02 15.66
N PRO A 84 -17.08 -18.87 14.70
CA PRO A 84 -16.91 -17.95 13.59
C PRO A 84 -16.69 -16.50 14.03
N ASP A 85 -15.61 -15.88 13.53
CA ASP A 85 -15.29 -14.47 13.75
C ASP A 85 -15.23 -13.73 12.42
N LYS A 86 -16.08 -12.71 12.25
CA LYS A 86 -16.21 -11.92 11.03
C LYS A 86 -14.97 -11.07 10.72
N GLN A 87 -14.13 -10.81 11.72
CA GLN A 87 -12.91 -10.01 11.54
C GLN A 87 -11.82 -10.78 10.80
N TYR A 88 -12.00 -12.09 10.61
CA TYR A 88 -11.02 -12.96 9.99
C TYR A 88 -11.63 -13.77 8.84
N GLN A 89 -10.75 -14.20 7.95
CA GLN A 89 -10.99 -15.19 6.92
C GLN A 89 -9.81 -16.16 6.93
N TYR A 90 -9.90 -17.26 6.18
CA TYR A 90 -8.90 -18.33 6.24
C TYR A 90 -8.33 -18.62 4.86
N VAL A 91 -7.01 -18.70 4.75
CA VAL A 91 -6.34 -19.23 3.57
C VAL A 91 -6.18 -20.74 3.76
N VAL A 92 -6.86 -21.54 2.94
CA VAL A 92 -6.83 -23.00 3.01
C VAL A 92 -5.87 -23.54 1.97
N PHE A 93 -5.03 -24.49 2.38
CA PHE A 93 -4.19 -25.29 1.50
C PHE A 93 -4.65 -26.74 1.55
N ALA A 94 -4.90 -27.30 0.38
CA ALA A 94 -5.30 -28.69 0.20
C ALA A 94 -4.25 -29.40 -0.65
N ALA A 95 -3.67 -30.47 -0.11
CA ALA A 95 -2.63 -31.24 -0.79
C ALA A 95 -2.72 -32.70 -0.37
N GLU A 96 -3.14 -33.60 -1.25
CA GLU A 96 -3.21 -35.02 -0.94
C GLU A 96 -1.79 -35.63 -0.92
N PRO A 97 -1.37 -36.42 0.09
CA PRO A 97 -2.15 -37.09 1.14
C PRO A 97 -2.24 -36.32 2.45
N TYR A 98 -1.80 -35.07 2.49
CA TYR A 98 -1.82 -34.28 3.71
C TYR A 98 -3.22 -33.79 4.05
N GLU A 99 -3.41 -33.56 5.33
CA GLU A 99 -4.58 -32.88 5.84
C GLU A 99 -4.62 -31.43 5.33
N ASN A 100 -5.82 -30.94 5.05
CA ASN A 100 -6.00 -29.55 4.70
C ASN A 100 -5.62 -28.67 5.88
N ILE A 101 -4.75 -27.69 5.64
CA ILE A 101 -4.34 -26.71 6.65
C ILE A 101 -4.90 -25.35 6.28
N ALA A 102 -5.19 -24.53 7.29
CA ALA A 102 -5.69 -23.19 7.08
C ALA A 102 -4.96 -22.16 7.95
N PHE A 103 -4.73 -20.98 7.40
CA PHE A 103 -4.13 -19.84 8.12
C PHE A 103 -5.16 -18.75 8.30
N LYS A 104 -5.33 -18.31 9.55
CA LYS A 104 -6.19 -17.18 9.90
C LYS A 104 -5.56 -15.88 9.40
N ILE A 105 -6.28 -15.13 8.58
CA ILE A 105 -5.87 -13.84 8.04
C ILE A 105 -6.95 -12.79 8.32
N PRO A 106 -6.62 -11.49 8.41
CA PRO A 106 -7.62 -10.46 8.56
C PRO A 106 -8.58 -10.45 7.37
N ASN A 107 -9.85 -10.14 7.63
CA ASN A 107 -10.88 -10.01 6.60
C ASN A 107 -10.74 -8.64 5.88
N ILE A 108 -9.66 -8.49 5.13
CA ILE A 108 -9.37 -7.34 4.27
C ILE A 108 -9.45 -7.83 2.82
N GLU A 109 -9.97 -6.98 1.93
CA GLU A 109 -10.04 -7.26 0.51
C GLU A 109 -8.65 -7.57 -0.07
N ILE A 110 -8.57 -8.61 -0.90
CA ILE A 110 -7.35 -9.05 -1.56
C ILE A 110 -7.29 -8.44 -2.95
N ASP A 111 -6.15 -7.85 -3.31
CA ASP A 111 -5.91 -7.26 -4.62
C ASP A 111 -5.72 -8.39 -5.65
N GLN A 112 -6.73 -8.57 -6.51
CA GLN A 112 -6.75 -9.57 -7.58
C GLN A 112 -6.03 -9.09 -8.85
N ALA A 113 -5.38 -7.92 -8.83
CA ALA A 113 -4.59 -7.47 -9.97
C ALA A 113 -3.46 -8.47 -10.30
N GLU A 114 -3.10 -8.54 -11.57
CA GLU A 114 -2.05 -9.43 -12.07
C GLU A 114 -0.73 -9.21 -11.31
N GLY A 115 -0.17 -10.29 -10.75
CA GLY A 115 1.05 -10.26 -9.93
C GLY A 115 0.86 -9.88 -8.46
N ARG A 116 -0.37 -9.57 -8.00
CA ARG A 116 -0.68 -9.26 -6.58
C ARG A 116 -1.27 -10.43 -5.82
N PHE A 117 -1.92 -11.35 -6.51
CA PHE A 117 -2.43 -12.60 -5.98
C PHE A 117 -2.08 -13.74 -6.94
N TYR A 118 -1.15 -14.62 -6.55
CA TYR A 118 -0.75 -15.77 -7.35
C TYR A 118 -0.15 -16.88 -6.47
N SER A 119 -0.19 -18.10 -6.98
CA SER A 119 0.45 -19.25 -6.37
C SER A 119 1.51 -19.86 -7.30
N GLU A 120 2.55 -20.42 -6.69
CA GLU A 120 3.63 -21.12 -7.38
C GLU A 120 3.87 -22.47 -6.72
N TRP A 121 3.90 -23.53 -7.53
CA TRP A 121 4.26 -24.87 -7.10
C TRP A 121 5.64 -25.26 -7.61
N ASN A 122 6.62 -25.31 -6.71
CA ASN A 122 7.95 -25.81 -7.02
C ASN A 122 8.00 -27.33 -6.79
N ARG A 123 7.82 -28.11 -7.87
CA ARG A 123 7.80 -29.57 -7.85
C ARG A 123 9.10 -30.20 -7.35
N ASP A 124 10.25 -29.63 -7.71
CA ASP A 124 11.55 -30.16 -7.31
C ASP A 124 11.77 -30.04 -5.80
N LYS A 125 11.46 -28.86 -5.27
CA LYS A 125 11.63 -28.55 -3.84
C LYS A 125 10.44 -29.02 -2.99
N HIS A 126 9.35 -29.44 -3.62
CA HIS A 126 8.08 -29.71 -2.97
C HIS A 126 7.60 -28.54 -2.09
N ILE A 127 7.77 -27.31 -2.61
CA ILE A 127 7.37 -26.08 -1.92
C ILE A 127 6.26 -25.40 -2.71
N PHE A 128 5.12 -25.20 -2.06
CA PHE A 128 4.03 -24.39 -2.56
C PHE A 128 4.10 -23.00 -1.91
N THR A 129 4.09 -21.96 -2.74
CA THR A 129 4.14 -20.57 -2.30
C THR A 129 2.87 -19.88 -2.75
N LEU A 130 2.16 -19.26 -1.82
CA LEU A 130 1.05 -18.35 -2.12
C LEU A 130 1.48 -16.91 -1.81
N HIS A 131 1.34 -16.05 -2.80
CA HIS A 131 1.49 -14.60 -2.66
C HIS A 131 0.11 -13.96 -2.64
N LEU A 132 -0.18 -13.18 -1.61
CA LEU A 132 -1.40 -12.39 -1.52
C LEU A 132 -1.08 -10.96 -1.08
N THR A 133 -1.69 -9.99 -1.75
CA THR A 133 -1.56 -8.57 -1.41
C THR A 133 -2.91 -8.05 -0.98
N PHE A 134 -2.98 -7.37 0.16
CA PHE A 134 -4.19 -6.70 0.63
C PHE A 134 -4.40 -5.38 -0.13
N VAL A 135 -5.65 -5.09 -0.47
CA VAL A 135 -6.05 -3.81 -1.02
C VAL A 135 -5.78 -2.74 0.03
N THR A 136 -5.15 -1.64 -0.39
CA THR A 136 -5.01 -0.44 0.43
C THR A 136 -5.72 0.73 -0.24
N GLU A 137 -6.32 1.61 0.57
CA GLU A 137 -7.02 2.83 0.09
C GLU A 137 -6.17 3.67 -0.87
N ARG A 138 -4.83 3.61 -0.76
CA ARG A 138 -3.91 4.35 -1.63
C ARG A 138 -3.80 3.80 -3.05
N VAL A 139 -4.02 2.50 -3.27
CA VAL A 139 -4.06 1.92 -4.62
C VAL A 139 -5.37 2.28 -5.30
N TYR A 140 -6.48 2.20 -4.57
CA TYR A 140 -7.81 2.60 -5.04
C TYR A 140 -7.84 4.05 -5.53
N ASN A 141 -7.30 4.99 -4.73
CA ASN A 141 -7.26 6.42 -5.05
C ASN A 141 -6.26 6.78 -6.18
N ARG A 142 -5.36 5.87 -6.58
CA ARG A 142 -4.43 6.13 -7.69
C ARG A 142 -4.99 5.70 -9.04
N GLN A 143 -5.91 4.72 -9.04
CA GLN A 143 -6.55 4.21 -10.26
C GLN A 143 -7.83 4.98 -10.60
N GLN A 144 -8.54 5.52 -9.61
CA GLN A 144 -9.57 6.52 -9.84
C GLN A 144 -8.94 7.90 -9.78
N GLY A 145 -8.70 8.51 -10.95
CA GLY A 145 -8.45 9.95 -11.02
C GLY A 145 -9.54 10.72 -10.26
N PRO A 146 -9.26 11.94 -9.77
CA PRO A 146 -10.21 12.66 -8.93
C PRO A 146 -11.56 12.73 -9.64
N MET A 147 -12.56 12.03 -9.10
CA MET A 147 -13.95 12.17 -9.55
C MET A 147 -14.31 13.65 -9.38
N GLN A 148 -14.41 14.37 -10.49
CA GLN A 148 -14.97 15.71 -10.48
C GLN A 148 -16.38 15.55 -9.93
N LYS A 149 -16.60 16.04 -8.70
CA LYS A 149 -17.95 16.24 -8.20
C LYS A 149 -18.61 17.20 -9.20
N ILE A 150 -19.41 16.66 -10.12
CA ILE A 150 -20.32 17.47 -10.92
C ILE A 150 -21.21 18.15 -9.89
N GLN A 151 -20.97 19.45 -9.67
CA GLN A 151 -21.89 20.27 -8.90
C GLN A 151 -23.24 20.10 -9.56
N GLN A 152 -24.17 19.45 -8.86
CA GLN A 152 -25.57 19.48 -9.23
C GLN A 152 -26.00 20.94 -9.11
N ASN A 153 -25.93 21.66 -10.23
CA ASN A 153 -26.52 22.98 -10.33
C ASN A 153 -28.02 22.80 -10.10
N GLN A 154 -28.43 23.37 -8.98
CA GLN A 154 -29.78 23.73 -8.61
C GLN A 154 -30.55 24.20 -9.86
N TYR A 155 -31.51 23.40 -10.31
CA TYR A 155 -32.56 23.92 -11.18
C TYR A 155 -33.60 24.59 -10.29
N LYS A 156 -33.78 25.88 -10.58
CA LYS A 156 -34.88 26.73 -10.11
C LYS A 156 -36.24 26.16 -10.47
#